data_AF-A0A2I1HHR7-F1
#
_entry.id   AF-A0A2I1HHR7-F1
#
_cell.length_a   1.000
_cell.length_b   1.000
_cell.length_c   1.000
_cell.angle_alpha   90.00
_cell.angle_beta   90.00
_cell.angle_gamma   90.00
#
_symmetry.space_group_name_H-M   'P 1'
#
loop_
_entity.id
_entity.type
_entity.pdbx_description
1 polymer ?
#
loop_
_entity_poly.entity_id
_entity_poly.type
_entity_poly.pdbx_seq_one_letter_code
_entity_poly.pdbx_strand_id
1 'polypeptide(L)'
;MGRKCDGIARDLGSPEEFAVSEEGHTWTGENGTKYLSDGSLKIPKIIRDMLFQKIKKYGVSFVKKNQIKIVGFLHSAQYLQMLVMDIPSGYICQLRRYPLSKIPTVLSEIDDLISVVYDMLIAKVMVH
;
A
#
# COMPACT_ATOMS: atom_id res chain seq x y z
N MET A 1 -19.29 -3.56 1.91
CA MET A 1 -19.04 -2.80 3.15
C MET A 1 -17.53 -2.66 3.32
N GLY A 2 -17.00 -1.44 3.31
CA GLY A 2 -15.57 -1.17 3.41
C GLY A 2 -15.04 -1.39 4.83
N ARG A 3 -13.76 -1.76 4.96
CA ARG A 3 -13.08 -1.82 6.26
C ARG A 3 -12.46 -0.46 6.57
N LYS A 4 -12.59 -0.01 7.82
CA LYS A 4 -11.92 1.19 8.33
C LYS A 4 -10.41 0.96 8.33
N CYS A 5 -9.65 1.88 7.75
CA CYS A 5 -8.19 1.96 7.84
C CYS A 5 -7.75 3.18 8.65
N ASP A 6 -6.47 3.18 9.02
CA ASP A 6 -5.87 4.23 9.84
C ASP A 6 -5.48 5.45 9.01
N GLY A 7 -5.08 5.25 7.75
CA GLY A 7 -4.75 6.35 6.83
C GLY A 7 -5.21 6.10 5.39
N ILE A 8 -5.55 7.17 4.68
CA ILE A 8 -5.86 7.19 3.24
C ILE A 8 -5.17 8.40 2.62
N ALA A 9 -4.47 8.19 1.50
CA ALA A 9 -3.92 9.25 0.67
C ALA A 9 -4.84 9.48 -0.54
N ARG A 10 -5.18 10.75 -0.78
CA ARG A 10 -6.02 11.19 -1.88
C ARG A 10 -5.52 12.51 -2.46
N ASP A 11 -5.91 12.78 -3.69
CA ASP A 11 -5.63 14.07 -4.34
C ASP A 11 -6.29 15.23 -3.59
N LEU A 12 -5.59 16.36 -3.48
CA LEU A 12 -6.14 17.55 -2.84
C LEU A 12 -7.31 18.09 -3.67
N GLY A 13 -8.47 18.30 -3.03
CA GLY A 13 -9.68 18.78 -3.70
C GLY A 13 -10.43 17.72 -4.52
N SER A 14 -10.02 16.45 -4.44
CA SER A 14 -10.64 15.34 -5.16
C SER A 14 -10.94 14.16 -4.22
N PRO A 15 -12.06 13.43 -4.41
CA PRO A 15 -12.35 12.22 -3.65
C PRO A 15 -11.50 11.02 -4.11
N GLU A 16 -10.53 11.22 -4.99
CA GLU A 16 -9.74 10.15 -5.57
C GLU A 16 -8.64 9.64 -4.64
N GLU A 17 -8.79 8.40 -4.20
CA GLU A 17 -7.87 7.70 -3.31
C GLU A 17 -6.86 6.87 -4.11
N PHE A 18 -5.61 6.83 -3.63
CA PHE A 18 -4.52 6.12 -4.30
C PHE A 18 -3.58 5.37 -3.36
N ALA A 19 -3.60 5.68 -2.07
CA ALA A 19 -2.91 4.86 -1.09
C ALA A 19 -3.68 4.70 0.22
N VAL A 20 -3.36 3.63 0.94
CA VAL A 20 -3.91 3.30 2.26
C VAL A 20 -2.76 3.02 3.22
N SER A 21 -2.98 3.26 4.51
CA SER A 21 -2.07 2.85 5.58
C SER A 21 -2.80 2.15 6.72
N GLU A 22 -2.19 1.12 7.29
CA GLU A 22 -2.61 0.47 8.53
C GLU A 22 -1.46 0.44 9.53
N GLU A 23 -1.79 0.60 10.81
CA GLU A 23 -0.81 0.70 11.88
C GLU A 23 -0.98 -0.37 12.98
N GLY A 24 0.12 -1.04 13.28
CA GLY A 24 0.29 -1.95 14.41
C GLY A 24 1.16 -1.31 15.49
N HIS A 25 0.62 -1.13 16.70
CA HIS A 25 1.41 -0.63 17.84
C HIS A 25 2.58 -1.56 18.20
N THR A 26 2.39 -2.88 18.07
CA THR A 26 3.40 -3.89 18.40
C THR A 26 3.81 -4.69 17.17
N TRP A 27 5.06 -5.11 17.14
CA TRP A 27 5.61 -6.06 16.16
C TRP A 27 5.86 -7.40 16.83
N THR A 28 5.22 -8.46 16.34
CA THR A 28 5.41 -9.85 16.82
C THR A 28 6.03 -10.75 15.76
N GLY A 29 6.71 -10.16 14.78
CA GLY A 29 7.25 -10.86 13.61
C GLY A 29 6.26 -10.95 12.45
N GLU A 30 6.74 -11.45 11.31
CA GLU A 30 5.94 -11.62 10.09
C GLU A 30 4.79 -12.63 10.25
N ASN A 31 4.91 -13.56 11.19
CA ASN A 31 3.87 -14.52 11.55
C ASN A 31 2.89 -13.97 12.61
N GLY A 32 3.04 -12.71 13.01
CA GLY A 32 2.16 -12.06 13.97
C GLY A 32 0.74 -11.97 13.44
N THR A 33 -0.25 -12.39 14.24
CA THR A 33 -1.65 -12.44 13.83
C THR A 33 -2.16 -11.10 13.28
N LYS A 34 -1.82 -9.98 13.94
CA LYS A 34 -2.21 -8.64 13.49
C LYS A 34 -1.57 -8.28 12.15
N TYR A 35 -0.26 -8.51 12.02
CA TYR A 35 0.48 -8.23 10.80
C TYR A 35 -0.06 -9.03 9.60
N LEU A 36 -0.32 -10.33 9.80
CA LEU A 36 -0.92 -11.18 8.79
C LEU A 36 -2.37 -10.78 8.48
N SER A 37 -3.18 -10.46 9.49
CA SER A 37 -4.58 -10.08 9.26
C SER A 37 -4.68 -8.77 8.48
N ASP A 38 -3.86 -7.77 8.85
CA ASP A 38 -3.89 -6.47 8.23
C ASP A 38 -3.26 -6.52 6.83
N GLY A 39 -2.09 -7.15 6.72
CA GLY A 39 -1.38 -7.27 5.46
C GLY A 39 -2.04 -8.20 4.45
N SER A 40 -2.61 -9.33 4.85
CA SER A 40 -3.13 -10.35 3.91
C SER A 40 -4.61 -10.24 3.62
N LEU A 41 -5.36 -9.51 4.44
CA LEU A 41 -6.81 -9.41 4.28
C LEU A 41 -7.34 -7.99 4.33
N LYS A 42 -6.87 -7.14 5.25
CA LYS A 42 -7.42 -5.78 5.41
C LYS A 42 -6.96 -4.87 4.28
N ILE A 43 -5.66 -4.62 4.17
CA ILE A 43 -5.06 -3.79 3.12
C ILE A 43 -5.46 -4.30 1.72
N PRO A 44 -5.33 -5.60 1.38
CA PRO A 44 -5.68 -6.08 0.05
C PRO A 44 -7.14 -5.84 -0.33
N LYS A 45 -8.07 -5.95 0.62
CA LYS A 45 -9.49 -5.65 0.36
C LYS A 45 -9.69 -4.16 0.07
N ILE A 46 -9.09 -3.29 0.88
CA ILE A 46 -9.23 -1.83 0.72
C ILE A 46 -8.62 -1.38 -0.60
N ILE A 47 -7.39 -1.79 -0.88
CA ILE A 47 -6.70 -1.49 -2.13
C ILE A 47 -7.54 -1.95 -3.35
N ARG A 48 -8.05 -3.18 -3.29
CA ARG A 48 -8.89 -3.74 -4.37
C ARG A 48 -10.17 -2.91 -4.55
N ASP A 49 -10.83 -2.52 -3.45
CA ASP A 49 -12.05 -1.73 -3.51
C ASP A 49 -11.77 -0.32 -4.09
N MET A 50 -10.64 0.32 -3.76
CA MET A 50 -10.17 1.56 -4.39
C MET A 50 -9.92 1.38 -5.89
N LEU A 51 -9.23 0.29 -6.28
CA LEU A 51 -8.97 -0.03 -7.68
C LEU A 51 -10.28 -0.26 -8.46
N PHE A 52 -11.25 -0.96 -7.87
CA PHE A 52 -12.58 -1.14 -8.47
C PHE A 52 -13.32 0.19 -8.67
N GLN A 53 -13.18 1.16 -7.76
CA GLN A 53 -13.73 2.50 -7.96
C GLN A 53 -13.12 3.19 -9.18
N LYS A 54 -11.81 3.07 -9.39
CA LYS A 54 -11.14 3.57 -10.60
C LYS A 54 -11.65 2.87 -11.86
N ILE A 55 -11.81 1.54 -11.84
CA ILE A 55 -12.38 0.78 -12.95
C ILE A 55 -13.80 1.26 -13.26
N LYS A 56 -14.64 1.47 -12.23
CA LYS A 56 -16.02 1.93 -12.41
C LYS A 56 -16.09 3.33 -13.02
N LYS A 57 -15.17 4.22 -12.63
CA LYS A 57 -15.11 5.61 -13.11
C LYS A 57 -14.55 5.74 -14.52
N TYR A 58 -13.49 4.99 -14.85
CA TYR A 58 -12.72 5.19 -16.08
C TYR A 58 -12.76 4.02 -17.07
N GLY A 59 -13.26 2.86 -16.65
CA GLY A 59 -13.24 1.62 -17.42
C GLY A 59 -11.91 0.86 -17.29
N VAL A 60 -11.97 -0.47 -17.38
CA VAL A 60 -10.81 -1.35 -17.16
C VAL A 60 -9.69 -1.11 -18.19
N SER A 61 -10.04 -0.75 -19.43
CA SER A 61 -9.07 -0.47 -20.49
C SER A 61 -8.24 0.77 -20.19
N PHE A 62 -8.85 1.82 -19.61
CA PHE A 62 -8.14 3.02 -19.20
C PHE A 62 -7.19 2.73 -18.04
N VAL A 63 -7.68 2.04 -17.01
CA VAL A 63 -6.88 1.66 -15.82
C VAL A 63 -5.63 0.88 -16.24
N LYS A 64 -5.76 -0.06 -17.18
CA LYS A 64 -4.64 -0.84 -17.72
C LYS A 64 -3.69 -0.01 -18.57
N LYS A 65 -4.22 0.75 -19.54
CA LYS A 65 -3.41 1.55 -20.47
C LYS A 65 -2.53 2.54 -19.71
N ASN A 66 -3.07 3.14 -18.65
CA ASN A 66 -2.35 4.09 -17.80
C ASN A 66 -1.64 3.42 -16.62
N GLN A 67 -1.61 2.08 -16.57
CA GLN A 67 -0.93 1.30 -15.53
C GLN A 67 -1.27 1.76 -14.10
N ILE A 68 -2.53 2.11 -13.84
CA ILE A 68 -2.95 2.64 -12.53
C ILE A 68 -2.69 1.60 -11.45
N LYS A 69 -1.97 2.02 -10.40
CA LYS A 69 -1.67 1.21 -9.22
C LYS A 69 -2.24 1.88 -7.99
N ILE A 70 -2.56 1.06 -6.99
CA ILE A 70 -2.94 1.52 -5.66
C ILE A 70 -1.95 0.93 -4.67
N VAL A 71 -1.43 1.76 -3.78
CA VAL A 71 -0.39 1.40 -2.82
C VAL A 71 -0.96 1.24 -1.42
N GLY A 72 -0.50 0.27 -0.65
CA GLY A 72 -0.77 0.13 0.77
C GLY A 72 0.49 0.10 1.59
N PHE A 73 0.48 0.80 2.71
CA PHE A 73 1.53 0.78 3.71
C PHE A 73 1.05 -0.02 4.92
N LEU A 74 1.80 -1.06 5.26
CA LEU A 74 1.62 -1.82 6.47
C LEU A 74 2.71 -1.44 7.44
N HIS A 75 2.34 -0.62 8.43
CA HIS A 75 3.26 -0.17 9.46
C HIS A 75 3.03 -0.98 10.74
N SER A 76 4.10 -1.43 11.40
CA SER A 76 4.01 -2.12 12.68
C SER A 76 5.27 -1.88 13.52
N ALA A 77 5.12 -1.16 14.63
CA ALA A 77 6.21 -0.63 15.44
C ALA A 77 7.25 0.16 14.60
N GLN A 78 8.39 -0.45 14.27
CA GLN A 78 9.45 0.13 13.46
C GLN A 78 9.58 -0.57 12.10
N TYR A 79 8.55 -1.28 11.66
CA TYR A 79 8.59 -2.04 10.42
C TYR A 79 7.56 -1.48 9.45
N LEU A 80 7.99 -1.31 8.20
CA LEU A 80 7.16 -0.86 7.11
C LEU A 80 7.23 -1.87 5.98
N GLN A 81 6.07 -2.34 5.53
CA GLN A 81 5.96 -3.12 4.30
C GLN A 81 5.05 -2.40 3.32
N MET A 82 5.52 -2.26 2.09
CA MET A 82 4.72 -1.76 0.98
C MET A 82 4.02 -2.91 0.24
N LEU A 83 2.74 -2.70 -0.07
CA LEU A 83 1.93 -3.55 -0.92
C LEU A 83 1.45 -2.73 -2.11
N VAL A 84 1.50 -3.29 -3.32
CA VAL A 84 1.05 -2.61 -4.53
C VAL A 84 0.11 -3.51 -5.29
N MET A 85 -1.06 -3.00 -5.66
CA MET A 85 -2.01 -3.72 -6.51
C MET A 85 -2.21 -3.03 -7.85
N ASP A 86 -2.26 -3.83 -8.91
CA ASP A 86 -2.59 -3.42 -10.27
C ASP A 86 -3.42 -4.48 -11.00
N ILE A 87 -3.74 -4.23 -12.28
CA ILE A 87 -4.49 -5.14 -13.15
C ILE A 87 -3.60 -5.55 -14.33
N PRO A 88 -2.89 -6.69 -14.27
CA PRO A 88 -2.03 -7.12 -15.37
C PRO A 88 -2.83 -7.52 -16.61
N SER A 89 -3.96 -8.22 -16.45
CA SER A 89 -4.79 -8.69 -17.56
C SER A 89 -6.22 -9.02 -17.12
N GLY A 90 -7.17 -8.98 -18.07
CA GLY A 90 -8.60 -9.24 -17.81
C GLY A 90 -9.15 -8.41 -16.65
N TYR A 91 -9.77 -9.10 -15.69
CA TYR A 91 -10.25 -8.55 -14.40
C TYR A 91 -9.41 -9.07 -13.22
N ILE A 92 -8.22 -9.61 -13.47
CA ILE A 92 -7.35 -10.17 -12.44
C ILE A 92 -6.62 -9.01 -11.78
N CYS A 93 -6.73 -8.91 -10.45
CA CYS A 93 -5.92 -8.00 -9.65
C CYS A 93 -4.66 -8.73 -9.19
N GLN A 94 -3.48 -8.16 -9.42
CA GLN A 94 -2.22 -8.69 -8.92
C GLN A 94 -1.77 -7.86 -7.72
N LEU A 95 -1.50 -8.53 -6.60
CA LEU A 95 -0.93 -7.92 -5.40
C LEU A 95 0.56 -8.29 -5.30
N ARG A 96 1.43 -7.28 -5.25
CA ARG A 96 2.86 -7.43 -4.99
C ARG A 96 3.17 -6.94 -3.59
N ARG A 97 3.90 -7.75 -2.81
CA ARG A 97 4.49 -7.35 -1.53
C ARG A 97 5.96 -7.05 -1.75
N TYR A 98 6.39 -5.89 -1.28
CA TYR A 98 7.79 -5.52 -1.28
C TYR A 98 8.46 -6.01 0.01
N PRO A 99 9.80 -6.06 0.04
CA PRO A 99 10.54 -6.42 1.24
C PRO A 99 10.10 -5.60 2.46
N LEU A 100 10.22 -6.21 3.63
CA LEU A 100 9.99 -5.54 4.90
C LEU A 100 11.19 -4.65 5.22
N SER A 101 10.94 -3.36 5.42
CA SER A 101 11.99 -2.39 5.76
C SER A 101 11.87 -2.02 7.24
N LYS A 102 12.98 -2.05 7.97
CA LYS A 102 13.05 -1.60 9.37
C LYS A 102 13.41 -0.11 9.39
N ILE A 103 12.60 0.68 10.07
CA ILE A 103 12.84 2.09 10.32
C ILE A 103 13.88 2.19 11.45
N PRO A 104 15.07 2.73 11.17
CA PRO A 104 16.10 2.84 12.19
C PRO A 104 15.72 3.89 13.24
N THR A 105 16.12 3.64 14.49
CA THR A 105 15.92 4.57 15.61
C THR A 105 17.18 5.32 16.02
N VAL A 106 18.31 4.97 15.41
CA VAL A 106 19.61 5.56 15.68
C VAL A 106 20.25 6.04 14.39
N LEU A 107 20.95 7.17 14.46
CA LEU A 107 21.58 7.79 13.28
C LEU A 107 22.70 6.94 12.66
N SER A 108 23.25 5.98 13.39
CA SER A 108 24.27 5.06 12.88
C SER A 108 23.73 4.10 11.81
N GLU A 109 22.41 3.95 11.69
CA GLU A 109 21.73 3.08 10.72
C GLU A 109 21.10 3.91 9.57
N ILE A 110 21.71 5.03 9.20
CA ILE A 110 21.13 5.98 8.22
C ILE A 110 20.86 5.36 6.84
N ASP A 111 21.64 4.36 6.43
CA ASP A 111 21.46 3.66 5.16
C ASP A 111 20.11 2.90 5.11
N ASP A 112 19.65 2.39 6.25
CA ASP A 112 18.33 1.75 6.36
C ASP A 112 17.21 2.80 6.23
N LEU A 113 17.43 4.01 6.78
CA LEU A 113 16.50 5.13 6.61
C LEU A 113 16.40 5.56 5.14
N ILE A 114 17.55 5.66 4.47
CA ILE A 114 17.61 6.00 3.04
C ILE A 114 16.84 4.96 2.23
N SER A 115 16.97 3.68 2.56
CA SER A 115 16.24 2.59 1.90
C SER A 115 14.72 2.72 2.11
N VAL A 116 14.27 3.00 3.34
CA VAL A 116 12.84 3.24 3.63
C VAL A 116 12.30 4.45 2.85
N VAL A 117 13.05 5.56 2.82
CA VAL A 117 12.67 6.76 2.07
C VAL A 117 12.63 6.48 0.57
N TYR A 118 13.58 5.70 0.06
CA TYR A 118 13.60 5.27 -1.33
C TYR A 118 12.36 4.45 -1.71
N ASP A 119 11.95 3.49 -0.87
CA ASP A 119 10.71 2.71 -1.07
C ASP A 119 9.48 3.62 -1.10
N MET A 120 9.40 4.63 -0.22
CA MET A 120 8.32 5.62 -0.21
C MET A 120 8.33 6.51 -1.46
N LEU A 121 9.51 6.88 -1.96
CA LEU A 121 9.63 7.65 -3.21
C LEU A 121 9.18 6.83 -4.41
N ILE A 122 9.55 5.55 -4.48
CA ILE A 122 9.04 4.62 -5.49
C ILE A 122 7.50 4.55 -5.42
N ALA A 123 6.94 4.39 -4.22
CA ALA A 123 5.49 4.36 -4.03
C ALA A 123 4.80 5.60 -4.61
N LYS A 124 5.36 6.79 -4.36
CA LYS A 124 4.85 8.05 -4.87
C LYS A 124 4.88 8.12 -6.40
N VAL A 125 5.98 7.65 -7.01
CA VAL A 125 6.13 7.59 -8.48
C VAL A 125 5.19 6.55 -9.11
N MET A 126 4.69 5.56 -8.37
CA MET A 126 3.72 4.60 -8.89
C MET A 126 2.28 5.14 -8.94
N VAL A 127 1.99 6.21 -8.20
CA VAL A 127 0.65 6.78 -8.03
C VAL A 127 0.39 7.96 -8.97
N HIS A 128 1.44 8.58 -9.51
CA HIS A 128 1.41 9.74 -10.43
C HIS A 128 2.10 9.42 -11.75
#